data_AF-A0A354ITS0-F1
#
_entry.id   AF-A0A354ITS0-F1
#
_cell.length_a   1.000
_cell.length_b   1.000
_cell.length_c   1.000
_cell.angle_alpha   90.00
_cell.angle_beta   90.00
_cell.angle_gamma   90.00
#
_symmetry.space_group_name_H-M   'P 1'
#
loop_
_entity.id
_entity.type
_entity.pdbx_description
1 polymer ?
#
loop_
_entity_poly.entity_id
_entity_poly.type
_entity_poly.pdbx_seq_one_letter_code
_entity_poly.pdbx_strand_id
1 'polypeptide(L)' 'MNAPTNTVALHRPTAAIKERPDATWPLADVLALFELPFNDLMFRAQQAHRAHFPDGDVELATLLSIKTGGCEEDCGYCPQ' A
#
# COMPACT_ATOMS: atom_id res chain seq x y z
N MET A 1 -1.20 -14.14 -44.04
CA MET A 1 -2.10 -13.68 -42.95
C MET A 1 -1.48 -14.18 -41.66
N ASN A 2 -0.66 -13.36 -41.00
CA ASN A 2 0.02 -13.78 -39.77
C ASN A 2 -0.80 -13.25 -38.59
N ALA A 3 -1.32 -14.17 -37.79
CA ALA A 3 -2.09 -13.85 -36.60
C ALA A 3 -1.21 -13.11 -35.57
N PRO A 4 -1.75 -12.12 -34.83
CA PRO A 4 -1.03 -11.46 -33.77
C PRO A 4 -0.73 -12.46 -32.65
N THR A 5 0.53 -12.54 -32.26
CA THR A 5 0.97 -13.36 -31.11
C THR A 5 0.73 -12.55 -29.84
N ASN A 6 -0.22 -12.97 -29.01
CA ASN A 6 -0.40 -12.40 -27.68
C ASN A 6 0.49 -13.14 -26.68
N THR A 7 1.48 -12.44 -26.14
CA THR A 7 2.33 -12.96 -25.06
C THR A 7 1.52 -13.00 -23.77
N VAL A 8 1.36 -14.21 -23.19
CA VAL A 8 0.79 -14.38 -21.85
C VAL A 8 1.91 -14.29 -20.83
N ALA A 9 1.93 -13.22 -20.04
CA ALA A 9 2.82 -13.10 -18.89
C ALA A 9 2.22 -13.88 -17.70
N LEU A 10 2.87 -14.96 -17.31
CA LEU A 10 2.51 -15.72 -16.10
C LEU A 10 3.24 -15.12 -14.91
N HIS A 11 2.51 -14.43 -14.03
CA HIS A 11 3.06 -13.97 -12.76
C HIS A 11 3.15 -15.14 -11.79
N ARG A 12 4.31 -15.30 -11.14
CA ARG A 12 4.50 -16.30 -10.10
C ARG A 12 3.55 -15.98 -8.93
N PRO A 13 2.82 -16.96 -8.38
CA PRO A 13 2.04 -16.76 -7.18
C PRO A 13 2.94 -16.27 -6.04
N THR A 14 2.53 -15.21 -5.35
CA THR A 14 3.20 -14.73 -4.14
C THR A 14 3.18 -15.84 -3.08
N ALA A 15 4.31 -16.04 -2.40
CA ALA A 15 4.38 -16.99 -1.30
C ALA A 15 3.38 -16.61 -0.19
N ALA A 16 2.79 -17.60 0.46
CA ALA A 16 1.90 -17.36 1.59
C ALA A 16 2.65 -16.63 2.72
N ILE A 17 2.02 -15.62 3.31
CA ILE A 17 2.58 -14.89 4.45
C ILE A 17 2.62 -15.85 5.65
N LYS A 18 3.80 -16.01 6.24
CA LYS A 18 3.97 -16.75 7.50
C LYS A 18 3.99 -15.75 8.65
N GLU A 19 2.94 -15.73 9.45
CA GLU A 19 2.88 -14.86 10.63
C GLU A 19 3.94 -15.25 11.65
N ARG A 20 4.49 -14.25 12.33
CA ARG A 20 5.33 -14.48 13.50
C ARG A 20 4.44 -14.76 14.72
N PRO A 21 4.83 -15.68 15.62
CA PRO A 21 4.04 -16.01 16.81
C PRO A 21 3.79 -14.81 17.74
N ASP A 22 4.63 -13.78 17.67
CA ASP A 22 4.61 -12.56 18.49
C ASP A 22 4.12 -11.33 17.70
N ALA A 23 3.42 -11.53 16.59
CA ALA A 23 2.92 -10.43 15.78
C ALA A 23 1.94 -9.57 16.59
N THR A 24 2.29 -8.29 16.79
CA THR A 24 1.40 -7.29 17.40
C THR A 24 0.13 -7.05 16.57
N TRP A 25 0.23 -7.22 15.25
CA TRP A 25 -0.87 -7.07 14.30
C TRP A 25 -0.93 -8.32 13.40
N PRO A 26 -1.69 -9.35 13.79
CA PRO A 26 -1.93 -10.52 12.96
C PRO A 26 -2.50 -10.12 11.59
N LEU A 27 -2.16 -10.85 10.54
CA LEU A 27 -2.65 -10.59 9.17
C LEU A 27 -4.17 -10.67 9.12
N ALA A 28 -4.75 -11.66 9.81
CA ALA A 28 -6.20 -11.82 9.86
C ALA A 28 -6.91 -10.56 10.40
N ASP A 29 -6.35 -9.93 11.45
CA ASP A 29 -6.92 -8.74 12.07
C ASP A 29 -6.82 -7.52 11.15
N VAL A 30 -5.69 -7.40 10.43
CA VAL A 30 -5.52 -6.34 9.43
C VAL A 30 -6.49 -6.54 8.25
N LEU A 31 -6.59 -7.76 7.72
CA LEU A 31 -7.54 -8.08 6.64
C LEU A 31 -8.98 -7.79 7.04
N ALA A 32 -9.36 -8.06 8.29
CA ALA A 32 -10.68 -7.73 8.79
C ALA A 32 -10.99 -6.22 8.71
N LEU A 33 -9.99 -5.33 8.78
CA LEU A 33 -10.19 -3.89 8.55
C LEU A 33 -10.48 -3.57 7.08
N PHE A 34 -9.82 -4.26 6.14
CA PHE A 34 -10.05 -4.07 4.71
C PHE A 34 -11.44 -4.55 4.27
N GLU A 35 -12.00 -5.54 4.97
CA GLU A 35 -13.33 -6.07 4.71
C GLU A 35 -14.46 -5.27 5.39
N LEU A 36 -14.15 -4.24 6.18
CA LEU A 36 -15.19 -3.39 6.77
C LEU A 36 -15.95 -2.61 5.69
N PRO A 37 -17.25 -2.33 5.90
CA PRO A 37 -17.95 -1.34 5.09
C PRO A 37 -17.18 -0.02 5.11
N PHE A 38 -16.96 0.57 3.93
CA PHE A 38 -16.11 1.75 3.76
C PHE A 38 -16.42 2.88 4.76
N ASN A 39 -17.71 3.18 4.96
CA ASN A 39 -18.12 4.25 5.88
C ASN A 39 -17.82 3.94 7.35
N ASP A 40 -17.89 2.66 7.76
CA ASP A 40 -17.55 2.23 9.12
C ASP A 40 -16.04 2.33 9.36
N LEU A 41 -15.25 1.91 8.37
CA LEU A 41 -13.79 2.07 8.40
C LEU A 41 -13.39 3.55 8.51
N MET A 42 -14.00 4.41 7.68
CA MET A 42 -13.72 5.85 7.70
C MET A 42 -14.12 6.51 9.02
N PHE A 43 -15.26 6.13 9.61
CA PHE A 43 -15.67 6.65 10.91
C PHE A 43 -14.69 6.23 12.01
N ARG A 44 -14.30 4.95 12.05
CA ARG A 44 -13.31 4.44 13.01
C ARG A 44 -11.95 5.13 12.84
N ALA A 45 -11.51 5.38 11.61
CA ALA A 45 -10.27 6.11 11.33
C ALA A 45 -10.31 7.54 11.88
N GLN A 46 -11.43 8.25 11.71
CA GLN A 46 -11.60 9.59 12.28
C GLN A 46 -11.58 9.59 13.81
N GLN A 47 -12.19 8.60 14.45
CA GLN A 47 -12.14 8.47 15.92
C GLN A 47 -10.70 8.28 16.41
N ALA A 48 -9.94 7.38 15.78
CA ALA A 48 -8.53 7.16 16.11
C ALA A 48 -7.68 8.41 15.88
N HIS A 49 -7.88 9.12 14.76
CA HIS A 49 -7.16 10.35 14.47
C HIS A 49 -7.43 11.43 15.53
N ARG A 50 -8.70 11.70 15.86
CA ARG A 50 -9.05 12.73 16.85
C ARG A 50 -8.56 12.43 18.27
N ALA A 51 -8.43 11.14 18.62
CA ALA A 51 -7.91 10.73 19.92
C ALA A 51 -6.41 11.01 20.09
N HIS A 52 -5.64 11.04 19.00
CA HIS A 52 -4.17 11.19 19.05
C HIS A 52 -3.67 12.50 18.44
N PHE A 53 -4.46 13.15 17.59
CA PHE A 53 -4.18 14.43 16.93
C PHE A 53 -5.39 15.38 17.12
N PRO A 54 -5.64 15.84 18.36
CA PRO A 54 -6.86 16.58 18.71
C PRO A 54 -6.94 17.98 18.07
N ASP A 55 -5.78 18.61 17.83
CA ASP A 55 -5.70 19.97 17.30
C ASP A 55 -6.02 20.05 15.80
N GLY A 56 -6.02 18.90 15.10
CA GLY A 56 -6.33 18.84 13.67
C GLY A 56 -5.27 19.46 12.77
N ASP A 57 -4.05 19.63 13.29
CA ASP A 57 -2.92 20.15 12.53
C ASP A 57 -2.53 19.22 11.37
N VAL A 58 -2.03 19.81 10.30
CA VAL A 58 -1.52 19.10 9.13
C VAL A 58 -0.04 19.43 8.98
N GLU A 59 0.80 18.39 8.89
CA GLU A 59 2.23 18.55 8.66
C GLU A 59 2.50 19.04 7.23
N LEU A 60 3.35 20.07 7.10
CA LEU A 60 3.80 20.60 5.81
C LEU A 60 5.27 20.24 5.57
N ALA A 61 5.51 19.43 4.54
CA ALA A 61 6.85 19.04 4.11
C ALA A 61 7.11 19.43 2.65
N THR A 62 8.32 19.92 2.38
CA THR A 62 8.82 20.21 1.02
C THR A 62 10.00 19.31 0.71
N LEU A 63 9.99 18.67 -0.45
CA LEU A 63 11.06 17.80 -0.92
C LEU A 63 11.57 18.26 -2.29
N LEU A 64 12.83 17.93 -2.60
CA LEU A 64 13.46 18.20 -3.89
C LEU A 64 14.14 16.92 -4.39
N SER A 65 13.85 16.54 -5.64
CA SER A 65 14.61 15.50 -6.33
C SER A 65 15.97 16.07 -6.76
N ILE A 66 17.02 15.79 -5.97
CA ILE A 66 18.37 16.31 -6.23
C ILE A 66 18.97 15.77 -7.54
N LYS A 67 18.55 14.56 -7.94
CA LYS A 67 18.86 13.92 -9.23
C LYS A 67 17.64 13.12 -9.67
N THR A 68 17.15 13.39 -10.87
CA THR A 68 16.06 12.64 -11.50
C THR A 68 16.61 11.86 -12.71
N GLY A 69 16.10 10.65 -12.93
CA GLY A 69 16.51 9.78 -14.03
C GLY A 69 17.79 8.98 -13.77
N GLY A 70 18.05 8.01 -14.65
CA GLY A 70 19.19 7.09 -14.54
C GLY A 70 19.13 6.21 -13.29
N CYS A 71 17.92 5.82 -12.89
CA CYS A 71 17.64 4.79 -11.88
C CYS A 71 17.88 3.42 -12.55
N GLU A 72 18.58 2.51 -11.87
CA GLU A 72 18.88 1.17 -12.42
C GLU A 72 17.79 0.14 -12.06
N GLU A 73 16.89 0.53 -11.17
CA GLU A 73 15.82 -0.29 -10.63
C GLU A 73 14.60 -0.34 -11.57
N ASP A 74 13.97 -1.51 -11.66
CA ASP A 74 12.77 -1.76 -12.47
C ASP A 74 11.49 -1.70 -11.59
N CYS A 75 11.25 -0.53 -11.02
CA CYS A 75 10.10 -0.31 -10.16
C CYS A 75 8.83 -0.10 -11.00
N GLY A 76 7.89 -1.05 -10.98
CA GLY A 76 6.69 -1.04 -11.84
C GLY A 76 5.69 0.11 -11.68
N TYR A 77 5.95 1.06 -10.78
CA TYR A 77 5.14 2.26 -10.55
C TYR A 77 5.95 3.56 -10.63
N CYS A 78 7.27 3.48 -10.78
CA CYS A 78 8.14 4.62 -10.57
C CYS A 78 8.33 5.42 -11.88
N PRO A 79 8.00 6.73 -11.90
CA PRO A 79 8.17 7.55 -13.09
C PRO A 79 9.54 8.27 -13.15
N GLN A 80 10.49 7.86 -12.29
CA GLN A 80 11.85 8.45 -12.26
C GLN A 80 12.56 8.31 -13.61
#